data_AF-A0A8T2IVV7-F1
#
_entry.id   AF-A0A8T2IVV7-F1
#
_cell.length_a   1.000
_cell.length_b   1.000
_cell.length_c   1.000
_cell.angle_alpha   90.00
_cell.angle_beta   90.00
_cell.angle_gamma   90.00
#
_symmetry.space_group_name_H-M   'P 1'
#
loop_
_entity.id
_entity.type
_entity.pdbx_description
1 polymer ?
#
loop_
_entity_poly.entity_id
_entity_poly.type
_entity_poly.pdbx_seq_one_letter_code
_entity_poly.pdbx_strand_id
1 'polypeptide(L)'
;MNFAEPLSPEIQSSVTLEYLNSCGQALKRKVIRNASISLGRNEFRDLVLRLNDGKLTQNFVLKQIQLFTRFIRDGKSSIVLQPDNVQLLISNCPLDQLKQFMKTLLIKHEAGKKEKPVNDRTRLLSGLPRMFETISPVQKKDVEQANELRAKANTETPVKGKGLSHNGLNRVNRCQQKRPRTESSNCLISDLRPSKKPALSMPQKIQLSTEQSLVLSTVLGGKNVFFTGSAGTGKSYLLKRIVGALPPKSTFATASTGVAACHIGGTTLHAFAGIGSGKASLEQCIELAKRPGVRQHWTSCRHLIIDEISMVEGEFFDKLEAVARAVRGKDEPFGGIQLIVCGDFLQLPPVTQASSQTKFCFQAKSWKKCFHLTMELTEVRRQTDKTFISLLQAVRLGRCTDTVARQLLLTGTRRIERDGILATRLCTHKDDVELTNDRRLQQLPGELHSYEALDSDPMLIKTINAQCPVNQQIQLKKGAQVMLTKNLDVSRGLVNGARGVVTGFEGGGKNLPIVRFLCGVTEAMKPERWVFKGHGGIYLSRQQLPLKLAWAISIHKSQGSSLDCVEISLSRVLSVVSLCGPFQGQKFRRPSCYGL
;
A
#
# COMPACT_ATOMS: atom_id res chain seq x y z
N MET A 1 13.68 4.00 -25.42
CA MET A 1 12.92 2.78 -25.08
C MET A 1 13.82 1.87 -24.26
N ASN A 2 13.27 1.01 -23.40
CA ASN A 2 13.87 -0.28 -23.04
C ASN A 2 12.74 -1.16 -22.48
N PHE A 3 12.68 -2.42 -22.92
CA PHE A 3 11.61 -3.32 -22.53
C PHE A 3 11.88 -3.86 -21.13
N ALA A 4 10.87 -3.82 -20.26
CA ALA A 4 10.87 -4.73 -19.12
C ALA A 4 10.71 -6.15 -19.67
N GLU A 5 11.54 -7.08 -19.22
CA GLU A 5 11.58 -8.46 -19.71
C GLU A 5 10.19 -9.13 -19.63
N PRO A 6 9.85 -10.02 -20.56
CA PRO A 6 8.60 -10.77 -20.50
C PRO A 6 8.63 -11.72 -19.29
N LEU A 7 8.09 -11.25 -18.16
CA LEU A 7 7.93 -11.99 -16.91
C LEU A 7 7.49 -13.44 -17.18
N SER A 8 8.38 -14.38 -16.89
CA SER A 8 8.21 -15.79 -17.25
C SER A 8 6.93 -16.38 -16.64
N PRO A 9 6.19 -17.25 -17.36
CA PRO A 9 5.05 -17.98 -16.82
C PRO A 9 5.51 -19.21 -16.01
N GLU A 10 6.61 -19.04 -15.26
CA GLU A 10 7.28 -20.05 -14.46
C GLU A 10 7.39 -19.55 -13.01
N ILE A 11 6.95 -20.37 -12.05
CA ILE A 11 7.03 -20.06 -10.62
C ILE A 11 7.81 -21.15 -9.88
N GLN A 12 8.73 -20.73 -9.02
CA GLN A 12 9.40 -21.62 -8.07
C GLN A 12 8.55 -21.70 -6.79
N SER A 13 8.34 -22.91 -6.28
CA SER A 13 7.45 -23.17 -5.15
C SER A 13 7.66 -24.56 -4.52
N SER A 14 7.12 -24.77 -3.33
CA SER A 14 7.01 -26.09 -2.71
C SER A 14 5.64 -26.68 -3.04
N VAL A 15 5.61 -27.80 -3.75
CA VAL A 15 4.39 -28.44 -4.26
C VAL A 15 4.16 -29.78 -3.58
N THR A 16 3.00 -29.93 -2.95
CA THR A 16 2.47 -31.26 -2.62
C THR A 16 1.57 -31.71 -3.78
N LEU A 17 1.79 -32.93 -4.27
CA LEU A 17 0.97 -33.56 -5.29
C LEU A 17 0.27 -34.78 -4.70
N GLU A 18 -1.05 -34.80 -4.79
CA GLU A 18 -1.95 -35.81 -4.21
C GLU A 18 -2.81 -36.43 -5.31
N TYR A 19 -2.75 -37.75 -5.45
CA TYR A 19 -3.65 -38.51 -6.33
C TYR A 19 -4.90 -38.90 -5.53
N LEU A 20 -6.08 -38.51 -6.00
CA LEU A 20 -7.36 -38.69 -5.31
C LEU A 20 -8.10 -39.94 -5.81
N ASN A 21 -8.87 -40.59 -4.92
CA ASN A 21 -9.89 -41.55 -5.33
C ASN A 21 -11.18 -40.84 -5.81
N SER A 22 -12.14 -41.61 -6.32
CA SER A 22 -13.47 -41.12 -6.74
C SER A 22 -14.28 -40.42 -5.64
N CYS A 23 -13.91 -40.60 -4.36
CA CYS A 23 -14.51 -39.97 -3.19
C CYS A 23 -13.71 -38.75 -2.69
N GLY A 24 -12.66 -38.30 -3.41
CA GLY A 24 -11.87 -37.12 -3.08
C GLY A 24 -10.79 -37.32 -1.99
N GLN A 25 -10.50 -38.55 -1.57
CA GLN A 25 -9.45 -38.86 -0.58
C GLN A 25 -8.12 -39.16 -1.27
N ALA A 26 -6.99 -38.70 -0.70
CA ALA A 26 -5.67 -38.89 -1.28
C ALA A 26 -5.14 -40.33 -1.10
N LEU A 27 -5.06 -41.08 -2.20
CA LEU A 27 -4.46 -42.42 -2.29
C LEU A 27 -2.93 -42.40 -2.19
N LYS A 28 -2.29 -41.36 -2.74
CA LYS A 28 -0.84 -41.23 -2.79
C LYS A 28 -0.42 -39.77 -2.78
N ARG A 29 0.53 -39.42 -1.91
CA ARG A 29 1.03 -38.05 -1.70
C ARG A 29 2.53 -37.99 -1.94
N LYS A 30 2.99 -37.06 -2.77
CA LYS A 30 4.41 -36.71 -2.97
C LYS A 30 4.63 -35.25 -2.62
N VAL A 31 5.68 -34.94 -1.86
CA VAL A 31 6.05 -33.55 -1.52
C VAL A 31 7.36 -33.20 -2.22
N ILE A 32 7.32 -32.15 -3.03
CA ILE A 32 8.46 -31.58 -3.75
C ILE A 32 8.77 -30.21 -3.14
N ARG A 33 9.97 -30.02 -2.59
CA ARG A 33 10.31 -28.78 -1.88
C ARG A 33 10.73 -27.64 -2.82
N ASN A 34 11.42 -27.94 -3.91
CA ASN A 34 11.97 -26.98 -4.87
C ASN A 34 11.41 -27.26 -6.29
N ALA A 35 10.10 -27.16 -6.47
CA ALA A 35 9.48 -27.35 -7.78
C ALA A 35 9.58 -26.08 -8.63
N SER A 36 9.87 -26.24 -9.92
CA SER A 36 9.46 -25.28 -10.95
C SER A 36 8.09 -25.70 -11.49
N ILE A 37 7.15 -24.75 -11.57
CA ILE A 37 5.88 -24.92 -12.26
C ILE A 37 5.85 -23.94 -13.44
N SER A 38 5.71 -24.44 -14.66
CA SER A 38 5.55 -23.63 -15.87
C SER A 38 4.23 -23.93 -16.59
N LEU A 39 3.66 -22.92 -17.25
CA LEU A 39 2.46 -23.06 -18.05
C LEU A 39 2.80 -22.96 -19.55
N GLY A 40 2.48 -24.01 -20.30
CA GLY A 40 2.81 -24.15 -21.72
C GLY A 40 1.64 -24.67 -22.55
N ARG A 41 1.90 -24.88 -23.85
CA ARG A 41 1.07 -25.65 -24.78
C ARG A 41 1.84 -26.87 -25.28
N ASN A 42 1.15 -28.00 -25.50
CA ASN A 42 1.72 -29.15 -26.20
C ASN A 42 1.70 -28.97 -27.73
N GLU A 43 2.24 -29.95 -28.46
CA GLU A 43 2.14 -30.08 -29.92
C GLU A 43 0.72 -30.00 -30.50
N PHE A 44 -0.32 -30.30 -29.69
CA PHE A 44 -1.73 -30.20 -30.07
C PHE A 44 -2.42 -28.88 -29.64
N ARG A 45 -1.66 -27.91 -29.12
CA ARG A 45 -2.11 -26.63 -28.52
C ARG A 45 -2.97 -26.74 -27.26
N ASP A 46 -3.18 -27.95 -26.71
CA ASP A 46 -3.80 -28.15 -25.40
C ASP A 46 -2.96 -27.43 -24.33
N LEU A 47 -3.63 -26.84 -23.34
CA LEU A 47 -2.99 -26.13 -22.23
C LEU A 47 -2.35 -27.14 -21.26
N VAL A 48 -1.06 -26.99 -20.94
CA VAL A 48 -0.29 -27.93 -20.11
C VAL A 48 0.36 -27.24 -18.91
N LEU A 49 0.18 -27.84 -17.74
CA LEU A 49 0.91 -27.52 -16.52
C LEU A 49 2.12 -28.44 -16.42
N ARG A 50 3.33 -27.89 -16.50
CA ARG A 50 4.59 -28.61 -16.33
C ARG A 50 5.11 -28.42 -14.91
N LEU A 51 5.38 -29.53 -14.22
CA LEU A 51 5.98 -29.60 -12.90
C LEU A 51 7.36 -30.25 -13.02
N ASN A 52 8.41 -29.53 -12.64
CA ASN A 52 9.80 -30.00 -12.69
C ASN A 52 10.37 -30.17 -11.27
N ASP A 53 10.84 -31.38 -10.96
CA ASP A 53 11.42 -31.82 -9.69
C ASP A 53 12.96 -31.83 -9.73
N GLY A 54 13.57 -31.11 -10.68
CA GLY A 54 15.02 -31.04 -10.92
C GLY A 54 15.65 -32.32 -11.51
N LYS A 55 15.01 -33.48 -11.35
CA LYS A 55 15.41 -34.78 -11.94
C LYS A 55 14.35 -35.39 -12.87
N LEU A 56 13.08 -35.04 -12.69
CA LEU A 56 11.95 -35.57 -13.46
C LEU A 56 10.97 -34.45 -13.77
N THR A 57 10.43 -34.44 -14.99
CA THR A 57 9.36 -33.54 -15.42
C THR A 57 8.04 -34.28 -15.55
N GLN A 58 6.98 -33.72 -14.99
CA GLN A 58 5.61 -34.21 -15.12
C GLN A 58 4.78 -33.16 -15.85
N ASN A 59 4.02 -33.57 -16.87
CA ASN A 59 3.19 -32.68 -17.68
C ASN A 59 1.73 -33.09 -17.51
N PHE A 60 0.87 -32.17 -17.06
CA PHE A 60 -0.56 -32.41 -16.84
C PHE A 60 -1.39 -31.60 -17.84
N VAL A 61 -2.28 -32.26 -18.57
CA VAL A 61 -3.11 -31.61 -19.60
C VAL A 61 -4.37 -31.03 -18.96
N LEU A 62 -4.53 -29.71 -19.06
CA LEU A 62 -5.51 -28.94 -18.30
C LEU A 62 -6.91 -28.97 -18.95
N LYS A 63 -7.53 -30.15 -18.97
CA LYS A 63 -8.87 -30.39 -19.57
C LYS A 63 -10.01 -29.78 -18.75
N GLN A 64 -10.06 -30.07 -17.44
CA GLN A 64 -10.98 -29.44 -16.49
C GLN A 64 -10.21 -29.09 -15.20
N ILE A 65 -10.31 -27.84 -14.76
CA ILE A 65 -9.57 -27.32 -13.60
C ILE A 65 -10.56 -26.75 -12.57
N GLN A 66 -10.38 -27.11 -11.30
CA GLN A 66 -10.93 -26.37 -10.17
C GLN A 66 -9.80 -25.67 -9.40
N LEU A 67 -10.00 -24.39 -9.05
CA LEU A 67 -8.96 -23.53 -8.48
C LEU A 67 -9.37 -22.96 -7.13
N PHE A 68 -8.65 -23.35 -6.08
CA PHE A 68 -8.92 -22.96 -4.70
C PHE A 68 -8.02 -21.81 -4.28
N THR A 69 -8.47 -20.58 -4.57
CA THR A 69 -7.72 -19.34 -4.34
C THR A 69 -7.79 -18.81 -2.90
N ARG A 70 -8.49 -19.51 -1.99
CA ARG A 70 -8.84 -19.04 -0.62
C ARG A 70 -7.61 -18.61 0.20
N PHE A 71 -6.48 -19.30 0.03
CA PHE A 71 -5.25 -19.08 0.80
C PHE A 71 -4.12 -18.37 0.03
N ILE A 72 -4.42 -17.75 -1.12
CA ILE A 72 -3.40 -17.03 -1.94
C ILE A 72 -2.78 -15.86 -1.17
N ARG A 73 -3.47 -15.31 -0.16
CA ARG A 73 -2.92 -14.31 0.77
C ARG A 73 -1.74 -14.85 1.61
N ASP A 74 -1.66 -16.17 1.80
CA ASP A 74 -0.64 -16.87 2.60
C ASP A 74 0.43 -17.56 1.73
N GLY A 75 0.48 -17.25 0.43
CA GLY A 75 1.40 -17.89 -0.53
C GLY A 75 1.04 -19.36 -0.82
N LYS A 76 -0.23 -19.75 -0.64
CA LYS A 76 -0.74 -21.12 -0.79
C LYS A 76 -1.95 -21.18 -1.73
N SER A 77 -2.11 -22.28 -2.45
CA SER A 77 -3.26 -22.48 -3.35
C SER A 77 -3.34 -23.92 -3.84
N SER A 78 -4.55 -24.45 -3.99
CA SER A 78 -4.76 -25.79 -4.57
C SER A 78 -5.34 -25.71 -5.98
N ILE A 79 -4.76 -26.50 -6.89
CA ILE A 79 -5.26 -26.78 -8.24
C ILE A 79 -5.74 -28.23 -8.24
N VAL A 80 -6.99 -28.48 -8.60
CA VAL A 80 -7.52 -29.85 -8.80
C VAL A 80 -7.76 -30.06 -10.29
N LEU A 81 -7.22 -31.16 -10.81
CA LEU A 81 -7.25 -31.54 -12.22
C LEU A 81 -8.20 -32.72 -12.42
N GLN A 82 -9.15 -32.54 -13.33
CA GLN A 82 -10.12 -33.54 -13.76
C GLN A 82 -9.96 -33.73 -15.29
N PRO A 83 -10.01 -34.96 -15.82
CA PRO A 83 -10.41 -36.22 -15.18
C PRO A 83 -9.32 -36.93 -14.38
N ASP A 84 -8.06 -36.46 -14.41
CA ASP A 84 -6.89 -37.18 -13.89
C ASP A 84 -6.88 -37.40 -12.36
N ASN A 85 -7.81 -36.78 -11.62
CA ASN A 85 -7.96 -36.83 -10.16
C ASN A 85 -6.68 -36.42 -9.41
N VAL A 86 -5.91 -35.47 -9.94
CA VAL A 86 -4.68 -34.96 -9.30
C VAL A 86 -4.93 -33.60 -8.64
N GLN A 87 -4.57 -33.48 -7.36
CA GLN A 87 -4.54 -32.23 -6.62
C GLN A 87 -3.09 -31.75 -6.41
N LEU A 88 -2.79 -30.54 -6.87
CA LEU A 88 -1.51 -29.86 -6.63
C LEU A 88 -1.73 -28.74 -5.61
N LEU A 89 -1.17 -28.89 -4.41
CA LEU A 89 -1.14 -27.86 -3.37
C LEU A 89 0.20 -27.12 -3.47
N ILE A 90 0.14 -25.94 -4.06
CA ILE A 90 1.26 -25.00 -4.20
C ILE A 90 1.40 -24.23 -2.88
N SER A 91 2.64 -24.09 -2.41
CA SER A 91 2.99 -23.36 -1.19
C SER A 91 4.36 -22.70 -1.32
N ASN A 92 4.70 -21.79 -0.41
CA ASN A 92 6.02 -21.14 -0.35
C ASN A 92 6.41 -20.42 -1.66
N CYS A 93 5.44 -19.75 -2.30
CA CYS A 93 5.62 -19.00 -3.55
C CYS A 93 5.41 -17.49 -3.31
N PRO A 94 6.22 -16.59 -3.93
CA PRO A 94 6.04 -15.14 -3.79
C PRO A 94 4.63 -14.68 -4.17
N LEU A 95 3.99 -13.91 -3.29
CA LEU A 95 2.56 -13.59 -3.35
C LEU A 95 2.11 -13.03 -4.70
N ASP A 96 2.91 -12.14 -5.31
CA ASP A 96 2.51 -11.47 -6.55
C ASP A 96 2.78 -12.33 -7.80
N GLN A 97 3.83 -13.17 -7.79
CA GLN A 97 4.02 -14.21 -8.80
C GLN A 97 2.87 -15.22 -8.77
N LEU A 98 2.49 -15.72 -7.59
CA LEU A 98 1.38 -16.67 -7.44
C LEU A 98 0.02 -16.08 -7.89
N LYS A 99 -0.28 -14.83 -7.50
CA LYS A 99 -1.48 -14.10 -7.97
C LYS A 99 -1.48 -13.92 -9.49
N GLN A 100 -0.34 -13.57 -10.09
CA GLN A 100 -0.23 -13.36 -11.53
C GLN A 100 -0.35 -14.68 -12.30
N PHE A 101 0.36 -15.74 -11.86
CA PHE A 101 0.27 -17.08 -12.41
C PHE A 101 -1.18 -17.60 -12.41
N MET A 102 -1.89 -17.50 -11.27
CA MET A 102 -3.28 -17.94 -11.16
C MET A 102 -4.25 -17.13 -12.04
N LYS A 103 -4.03 -15.82 -12.20
CA LYS A 103 -4.81 -15.00 -13.15
C LYS A 103 -4.54 -15.38 -14.60
N THR A 104 -3.28 -15.58 -14.98
CA THR A 104 -2.88 -16.05 -16.32
C THR A 104 -3.51 -17.41 -16.63
N LEU A 105 -3.43 -18.36 -15.70
CA LEU A 105 -3.99 -19.70 -15.84
C LEU A 105 -5.52 -19.66 -15.99
N LEU A 106 -6.23 -18.87 -15.17
CA LEU A 106 -7.68 -18.62 -15.31
C LEU A 106 -8.04 -18.08 -16.69
N ILE A 107 -7.38 -17.00 -17.13
CA ILE A 107 -7.70 -16.30 -18.39
C ILE A 107 -7.41 -17.19 -19.60
N LYS A 108 -6.25 -17.87 -19.65
CA LYS A 108 -5.88 -18.75 -20.76
C LYS A 108 -6.74 -20.02 -20.81
N HIS A 109 -7.11 -20.61 -19.66
CA HIS A 109 -8.05 -21.74 -19.62
C HIS A 109 -9.47 -21.34 -20.05
N GLU A 110 -9.98 -20.16 -19.64
CA GLU A 110 -11.29 -19.68 -20.09
C GLU A 110 -11.30 -19.32 -21.59
N ALA A 111 -10.26 -18.68 -22.10
CA ALA A 111 -10.14 -18.37 -23.54
C ALA A 111 -10.00 -19.65 -24.41
N GLY A 112 -9.26 -20.65 -23.94
CA GLY A 112 -9.00 -21.91 -24.65
C GLY A 112 -10.24 -22.77 -24.92
N LYS A 113 -11.32 -22.62 -24.14
CA LYS A 113 -12.59 -23.35 -24.34
C LYS A 113 -13.28 -23.10 -25.70
N LYS A 114 -12.80 -22.14 -26.50
CA LYS A 114 -13.30 -21.80 -27.84
C LYS A 114 -12.60 -22.62 -28.95
N GLU A 115 -11.46 -23.24 -28.67
CA GLU A 115 -10.74 -24.11 -29.59
C GLU A 115 -11.33 -25.54 -29.52
N LYS A 116 -11.69 -26.15 -30.66
CA LYS A 116 -12.17 -27.54 -30.68
C LYS A 116 -10.99 -28.50 -30.38
N PRO A 117 -11.15 -29.48 -29.47
CA PRO A 117 -10.08 -30.44 -29.20
C PRO A 117 -9.77 -31.26 -30.46
N VAL A 118 -8.48 -31.53 -30.70
CA VAL A 118 -8.03 -32.40 -31.79
C VAL A 118 -8.60 -33.80 -31.58
N ASN A 119 -9.19 -34.38 -32.64
CA ASN A 119 -9.85 -35.67 -32.58
C ASN A 119 -8.82 -36.78 -32.30
N ASP A 120 -9.12 -37.77 -31.46
CA ASP A 120 -8.09 -38.69 -30.97
C ASP A 120 -7.50 -39.58 -32.07
N ARG A 121 -8.25 -39.86 -33.15
CA ARG A 121 -7.72 -40.49 -34.38
C ARG A 121 -6.64 -39.64 -35.07
N THR A 122 -6.71 -38.30 -35.01
CA THR A 122 -5.65 -37.42 -35.53
C THR A 122 -4.49 -37.25 -34.56
N ARG A 123 -4.70 -37.39 -33.24
CA ARG A 123 -3.60 -37.47 -32.25
C ARG A 123 -2.77 -38.75 -32.38
N LEU A 124 -3.39 -39.87 -32.77
CA LEU A 124 -2.70 -41.16 -32.97
C LEU A 124 -1.93 -41.24 -34.30
N LEU A 125 -2.30 -40.42 -35.30
CA LEU A 125 -1.69 -40.41 -36.64
C LEU A 125 -0.62 -39.32 -36.83
N SER A 126 -0.43 -38.43 -35.85
CA SER A 126 0.53 -37.32 -35.96
C SER A 126 1.93 -37.72 -35.50
N GLY A 127 2.87 -37.82 -36.44
CA GLY A 127 4.32 -37.99 -36.17
C GLY A 127 5.02 -36.75 -35.61
N LEU A 128 4.32 -35.90 -34.86
CA LEU A 128 4.88 -34.66 -34.29
C LEU A 128 5.79 -34.99 -33.09
N PRO A 129 6.98 -34.37 -32.98
CA PRO A 129 7.80 -34.49 -31.78
C PRO A 129 7.08 -33.86 -30.59
N ARG A 130 7.26 -34.44 -29.38
CA ARG A 130 6.66 -33.90 -28.14
C ARG A 130 7.24 -32.53 -27.83
N MET A 131 6.47 -31.47 -28.09
CA MET A 131 6.89 -30.08 -27.94
C MET A 131 6.17 -29.42 -26.76
N PHE A 132 6.85 -28.48 -26.12
CA PHE A 132 6.27 -27.66 -25.07
C PHE A 132 6.65 -26.21 -25.33
N GLU A 133 5.67 -25.42 -25.76
CA GLU A 133 5.85 -23.99 -25.99
C GLU A 133 5.41 -23.21 -24.75
N THR A 134 6.32 -22.44 -24.17
CA THR A 134 6.06 -21.55 -23.03
C THR A 134 5.06 -20.46 -23.43
N ILE A 135 3.99 -20.29 -22.65
CA ILE A 135 2.86 -19.42 -23.06
C ILE A 135 3.23 -17.94 -23.17
N SER A 136 2.85 -17.33 -24.29
CA SER A 136 2.96 -15.88 -24.52
C SER A 136 2.15 -15.09 -23.48
N PRO A 137 2.65 -13.92 -23.02
CA PRO A 137 1.96 -13.07 -22.03
C PRO A 137 0.49 -12.77 -22.34
N VAL A 138 -0.32 -12.58 -21.30
CA VAL A 138 -1.76 -12.27 -21.44
C VAL A 138 -1.97 -10.96 -22.20
N GLN A 139 -2.66 -11.05 -23.33
CA GLN A 139 -3.03 -9.95 -24.21
C GLN A 139 -4.45 -9.48 -23.91
N LYS A 140 -4.81 -8.25 -24.35
CA LYS A 140 -6.18 -7.71 -24.23
C LYS A 140 -7.22 -8.66 -24.85
N LYS A 141 -6.91 -9.22 -26.02
CA LYS A 141 -7.76 -10.17 -26.75
C LYS A 141 -8.11 -11.42 -25.93
N ASP A 142 -7.19 -11.93 -25.11
CA ASP A 142 -7.47 -13.07 -24.22
C ASP A 142 -8.56 -12.72 -23.18
N VAL A 143 -8.49 -11.50 -22.63
CA VAL A 143 -9.40 -11.00 -21.58
C VAL A 143 -10.77 -10.65 -22.17
N GLU A 144 -10.80 -10.07 -23.36
CA GLU A 144 -12.01 -9.81 -24.14
C GLU A 144 -12.73 -11.14 -24.46
N GLN A 145 -12.02 -12.13 -25.01
CA GLN A 145 -12.53 -13.47 -25.31
C GLN A 145 -13.02 -14.23 -24.06
N ALA A 146 -12.31 -14.17 -22.94
CA ALA A 146 -12.76 -14.79 -21.68
C ALA A 146 -14.06 -14.13 -21.15
N ASN A 147 -14.19 -12.81 -21.27
CA ASN A 147 -15.41 -12.10 -20.87
C ASN A 147 -16.60 -12.37 -21.82
N GLU A 148 -16.39 -12.51 -23.14
CA GLU A 148 -17.42 -12.99 -24.08
C GLU A 148 -17.99 -14.34 -23.67
N LEU A 149 -17.11 -15.31 -23.37
CA LEU A 149 -17.49 -16.67 -23.03
C LEU A 149 -18.23 -16.72 -21.69
N ARG A 150 -17.83 -15.88 -20.71
CA ARG A 150 -18.59 -15.67 -19.47
C ARG A 150 -19.97 -15.06 -19.71
N ALA A 151 -20.11 -14.14 -20.66
CA ALA A 151 -21.41 -13.57 -21.00
C ALA A 151 -22.34 -14.63 -21.61
N LYS A 152 -21.83 -15.47 -22.53
CA LYS A 152 -22.59 -16.55 -23.16
C LYS A 152 -23.01 -17.64 -22.16
N ALA A 153 -22.10 -18.06 -21.28
CA ALA A 153 -22.40 -19.01 -20.21
C ALA A 153 -23.42 -18.49 -19.17
N ASN A 154 -23.66 -17.18 -19.10
CA ASN A 154 -24.73 -16.58 -18.27
C ASN A 154 -26.07 -16.42 -19.02
N THR A 155 -26.12 -16.67 -20.34
CA THR A 155 -27.36 -16.71 -21.13
C THR A 155 -27.84 -18.13 -21.45
N GLU A 156 -26.93 -19.11 -21.47
CA GLU A 156 -27.24 -20.53 -21.69
C GLU A 156 -27.76 -21.24 -20.40
N THR A 157 -28.78 -20.66 -19.75
CA THR A 157 -29.60 -21.38 -18.76
C THR A 157 -30.95 -21.72 -19.39
N PRO A 158 -31.20 -22.98 -19.79
CA PRO A 158 -32.35 -23.31 -20.64
C PRO A 158 -33.67 -23.33 -19.85
N VAL A 159 -34.39 -22.21 -19.88
CA VAL A 159 -35.82 -22.17 -19.55
C VAL A 159 -36.56 -22.99 -20.61
N LYS A 160 -37.00 -24.21 -20.26
CA LYS A 160 -37.77 -25.11 -21.15
C LYS A 160 -39.22 -24.64 -21.33
N GLY A 161 -39.41 -23.46 -21.92
CA GLY A 161 -40.69 -23.00 -22.43
C GLY A 161 -41.03 -23.70 -23.75
N LYS A 162 -41.62 -24.90 -23.70
CA LYS A 162 -42.29 -25.48 -24.88
C LYS A 162 -43.67 -24.82 -25.04
N GLY A 163 -43.82 -23.97 -26.04
CA GLY A 163 -45.13 -23.55 -26.54
C GLY A 163 -45.45 -24.27 -27.85
N LEU A 164 -46.62 -24.91 -27.93
CA LEU A 164 -47.49 -25.02 -29.10
C LEU A 164 -48.82 -25.68 -28.70
N SER A 165 -49.87 -25.43 -29.48
CA SER A 165 -51.28 -25.61 -29.11
C SER A 165 -51.95 -26.84 -29.72
N HIS A 166 -52.76 -27.57 -28.93
CA HIS A 166 -54.23 -27.67 -29.13
C HIS A 166 -54.90 -28.67 -28.16
N ASN A 167 -56.20 -28.43 -27.88
CA ASN A 167 -57.28 -29.37 -27.51
C ASN A 167 -57.06 -30.41 -26.38
N GLY A 168 -58.01 -30.49 -25.41
CA GLY A 168 -58.10 -31.64 -24.51
C GLY A 168 -58.95 -31.40 -23.25
N LEU A 169 -60.09 -32.08 -23.14
CA LEU A 169 -61.10 -31.90 -22.08
C LEU A 169 -60.68 -32.32 -20.66
N ASN A 170 -61.38 -31.72 -19.68
CA ASN A 170 -61.95 -32.35 -18.46
C ASN A 170 -61.12 -32.62 -17.18
N ARG A 171 -61.88 -32.47 -16.08
CA ARG A 171 -61.69 -32.90 -14.67
C ARG A 171 -60.58 -32.20 -13.85
N VAL A 172 -60.68 -32.00 -12.51
CA VAL A 172 -61.75 -31.76 -11.49
C VAL A 172 -61.17 -32.15 -10.11
N ASN A 173 -61.38 -31.29 -9.10
CA ASN A 173 -61.35 -31.53 -7.64
C ASN A 173 -60.06 -31.98 -6.88
N ARG A 174 -59.58 -31.04 -6.03
CA ARG A 174 -59.21 -31.13 -4.57
C ARG A 174 -57.91 -30.31 -4.30
N CYS A 175 -57.86 -29.32 -3.39
CA CYS A 175 -58.20 -29.29 -1.95
C CYS A 175 -57.30 -30.26 -1.15
N GLN A 176 -56.54 -29.87 -0.11
CA GLN A 176 -56.76 -28.90 0.97
C GLN A 176 -55.52 -27.98 1.13
N GLN A 177 -55.62 -26.69 1.45
CA GLN A 177 -55.97 -26.08 2.73
C GLN A 177 -55.15 -26.56 3.96
N LYS A 178 -54.18 -25.73 4.38
CA LYS A 178 -54.27 -25.00 5.66
C LYS A 178 -53.62 -23.61 5.52
N ARG A 179 -54.03 -22.67 6.38
CA ARG A 179 -53.91 -21.20 6.17
C ARG A 179 -53.65 -20.50 7.52
N PRO A 180 -53.52 -19.15 7.62
CA PRO A 180 -52.31 -18.51 8.15
C PRO A 180 -52.59 -17.63 9.39
N ARG A 181 -51.65 -16.74 9.75
CA ARG A 181 -51.81 -15.40 10.39
C ARG A 181 -50.46 -14.92 10.94
N THR A 182 -50.06 -13.63 10.94
CA THR A 182 -50.48 -12.36 10.28
C THR A 182 -49.27 -11.41 10.49
N GLU A 183 -48.70 -10.66 9.54
CA GLU A 183 -49.22 -9.52 8.75
C GLU A 183 -49.85 -8.41 9.61
N SER A 184 -49.54 -7.12 9.44
CA SER A 184 -48.55 -6.41 8.58
C SER A 184 -47.75 -5.43 9.49
N SER A 185 -47.18 -4.26 9.15
CA SER A 185 -47.10 -3.34 7.99
C SER A 185 -45.96 -2.32 8.26
N ASN A 186 -45.32 -1.62 7.32
CA ASN A 186 -45.17 -1.68 5.86
C ASN A 186 -44.01 -0.72 5.48
N CYS A 187 -43.27 -0.96 4.40
CA CYS A 187 -42.79 0.08 3.44
C CYS A 187 -41.84 -0.48 2.35
N LEU A 188 -42.33 -0.42 1.09
CA LEU A 188 -41.59 -0.26 -0.17
C LEU A 188 -40.28 -1.06 -0.39
N ILE A 189 -40.41 -2.18 -1.12
CA ILE A 189 -39.32 -2.84 -1.85
C ILE A 189 -39.45 -2.53 -3.34
N SER A 190 -38.35 -2.13 -4.00
CA SER A 190 -38.23 -2.11 -5.47
C SER A 190 -36.79 -2.38 -5.91
N ASP A 191 -36.62 -3.26 -6.92
CA ASP A 191 -35.39 -3.55 -7.68
C ASP A 191 -34.12 -4.02 -6.93
N LEU A 192 -34.14 -5.28 -6.47
CA LEU A 192 -32.93 -6.11 -6.38
C LEU A 192 -32.92 -7.16 -7.52
N ARG A 193 -32.07 -6.96 -8.53
CA ARG A 193 -31.90 -7.92 -9.65
C ARG A 193 -30.88 -9.01 -9.30
N PRO A 194 -31.01 -10.25 -9.81
CA PRO A 194 -30.05 -11.33 -9.57
C PRO A 194 -28.61 -10.97 -9.99
N SER A 195 -27.63 -11.42 -9.20
CA SER A 195 -26.25 -10.97 -9.30
C SER A 195 -25.48 -11.56 -10.50
N LYS A 196 -25.06 -10.70 -11.43
CA LYS A 196 -24.06 -11.05 -12.45
C LYS A 196 -22.69 -11.25 -11.80
N LYS A 197 -21.96 -12.32 -12.18
CA LYS A 197 -20.54 -12.46 -11.82
C LYS A 197 -19.74 -11.30 -12.44
N PRO A 198 -18.80 -10.66 -11.70
CA PRO A 198 -18.06 -9.51 -12.21
C PRO A 198 -17.15 -9.89 -13.40
N ALA A 199 -17.01 -8.97 -14.34
CA ALA A 199 -16.12 -9.10 -15.49
C ALA A 199 -14.64 -9.14 -15.05
N LEU A 200 -13.80 -9.88 -15.78
CA LEU A 200 -12.37 -9.89 -15.55
C LEU A 200 -11.75 -8.60 -16.09
N SER A 201 -11.28 -7.73 -15.21
CA SER A 201 -10.54 -6.51 -15.55
C SER A 201 -9.02 -6.72 -15.40
N MET A 202 -8.25 -6.17 -16.34
CA MET A 202 -6.83 -5.90 -16.12
C MET A 202 -6.62 -5.08 -14.82
N PRO A 203 -5.54 -5.30 -14.05
CA PRO A 203 -5.23 -4.43 -12.92
C PRO A 203 -4.97 -3.01 -13.45
N GLN A 204 -5.77 -2.04 -13.02
CA GLN A 204 -5.65 -0.66 -13.49
C GLN A 204 -4.28 -0.08 -13.11
N LYS A 205 -3.41 0.14 -14.12
CA LYS A 205 -2.22 0.96 -13.97
C LYS A 205 -2.66 2.40 -13.75
N ILE A 206 -2.70 2.85 -12.49
CA ILE A 206 -2.74 4.27 -12.14
C ILE A 206 -1.56 4.93 -12.85
N GLN A 207 -1.83 5.80 -13.82
CA GLN A 207 -0.83 6.50 -14.59
C GLN A 207 -0.23 7.65 -13.79
N LEU A 208 1.09 7.79 -13.90
CA LEU A 208 1.82 8.96 -13.41
C LEU A 208 1.43 10.18 -14.25
N SER A 209 1.48 11.38 -13.65
CA SER A 209 1.42 12.62 -14.46
C SER A 209 2.65 12.74 -15.37
N THR A 210 2.62 13.66 -16.32
CA THR A 210 3.79 14.01 -17.15
C THR A 210 4.95 14.48 -16.27
N GLU A 211 4.69 15.34 -15.29
CA GLU A 211 5.66 15.80 -14.29
C GLU A 211 6.26 14.63 -13.50
N GLN A 212 5.41 13.75 -12.94
CA GLN A 212 5.83 12.59 -12.15
C GLN A 212 6.66 11.59 -12.99
N SER A 213 6.30 11.41 -14.27
CA SER A 213 7.04 10.58 -15.21
C SER A 213 8.41 11.17 -15.55
N LEU A 214 8.49 12.49 -15.72
CA LEU A 214 9.75 13.20 -15.98
C LEU A 214 10.70 13.17 -14.78
N VAL A 215 10.18 13.28 -13.55
CA VAL A 215 10.98 13.07 -12.33
C VAL A 215 11.51 11.63 -12.30
N LEU A 216 10.67 10.63 -12.55
CA LEU A 216 11.07 9.22 -12.56
C LEU A 216 12.15 8.94 -13.61
N SER A 217 12.01 9.42 -14.86
CA SER A 217 13.03 9.24 -15.90
C SER A 217 14.34 9.97 -15.57
N THR A 218 14.26 11.14 -14.92
CA THR A 218 15.44 11.92 -14.50
C THR A 218 16.21 11.22 -13.37
N VAL A 219 15.50 10.60 -12.42
CA VAL A 219 16.08 9.80 -11.34
C VAL A 219 16.69 8.50 -11.88
N LEU A 220 16.00 7.80 -12.80
CA LEU A 220 16.56 6.61 -13.46
C LEU A 220 17.77 6.94 -14.36
N GLY A 221 17.88 8.19 -14.84
CA GLY A 221 19.07 8.73 -15.49
C GLY A 221 20.22 9.10 -14.54
N GLY A 222 20.21 8.63 -13.29
CA GLY A 222 21.33 8.78 -12.33
C GLY A 222 21.53 10.17 -11.73
N LYS A 223 20.67 11.14 -12.03
CA LYS A 223 20.85 12.54 -11.57
C LYS A 223 20.34 12.74 -10.14
N ASN A 224 21.04 13.59 -9.37
CA ASN A 224 20.52 14.10 -8.10
C ASN A 224 19.37 15.08 -8.36
N VAL A 225 18.19 14.78 -7.81
CA VAL A 225 16.94 15.52 -8.03
C VAL A 225 16.34 15.94 -6.69
N PHE A 226 16.05 17.23 -6.55
CA PHE A 226 15.08 17.71 -5.59
C PHE A 226 13.73 17.91 -6.31
N PHE A 227 12.64 17.41 -5.74
CA PHE A 227 11.30 17.71 -6.26
C PHE A 227 10.35 18.21 -5.17
N THR A 228 9.67 19.31 -5.48
CA THR A 228 8.75 20.01 -4.58
C THR A 228 7.33 20.06 -5.15
N GLY A 229 6.43 20.79 -4.50
CA GLY A 229 5.04 20.97 -4.87
C GLY A 229 4.15 20.99 -3.63
N SER A 230 2.90 21.43 -3.79
CA SER A 230 1.95 21.63 -2.68
C SER A 230 1.60 20.33 -1.92
N ALA A 231 0.87 20.47 -0.81
CA ALA A 231 0.23 19.33 -0.16
C ALA A 231 -0.74 18.64 -1.15
N GLY A 232 -0.67 17.31 -1.25
CA GLY A 232 -1.58 16.53 -2.09
C GLY A 232 -1.14 16.28 -3.55
N THR A 233 0.02 16.77 -4.00
CA THR A 233 0.54 16.56 -5.38
C THR A 233 1.18 15.19 -5.64
N GLY A 234 1.07 14.27 -4.68
CA GLY A 234 1.52 12.88 -4.83
C GLY A 234 3.01 12.61 -4.55
N LYS A 235 3.76 13.54 -3.94
CA LYS A 235 5.21 13.39 -3.64
C LYS A 235 5.60 12.00 -3.09
N SER A 236 5.05 11.59 -1.94
CA SER A 236 5.35 10.29 -1.31
C SER A 236 4.79 9.08 -2.07
N TYR A 237 3.82 9.27 -2.99
CA TYR A 237 3.37 8.22 -3.91
C TYR A 237 4.39 8.01 -5.04
N LEU A 238 4.93 9.11 -5.59
CA LEU A 238 6.02 9.07 -6.56
C LEU A 238 7.28 8.44 -5.94
N LEU A 239 7.64 8.77 -4.69
CA LEU A 239 8.74 8.08 -4.00
C LEU A 239 8.56 6.57 -3.95
N LYS A 240 7.37 6.06 -3.63
CA LYS A 240 7.11 4.60 -3.63
C LYS A 240 7.33 3.96 -5.00
N ARG A 241 7.02 4.68 -6.08
CA ARG A 241 7.28 4.24 -7.46
C ARG A 241 8.76 4.27 -7.80
N ILE A 242 9.50 5.27 -7.31
CA ILE A 242 10.96 5.36 -7.45
C ILE A 242 11.67 4.24 -6.66
N VAL A 243 11.31 4.02 -5.39
CA VAL A 243 11.83 2.92 -4.55
C VAL A 243 11.59 1.56 -5.23
N GLY A 244 10.41 1.34 -5.80
CA GLY A 244 10.09 0.12 -6.54
C GLY A 244 10.71 -0.01 -7.94
N ALA A 245 11.40 1.02 -8.44
CA ALA A 245 12.09 1.04 -9.73
C ALA A 245 13.62 1.02 -9.59
N LEU A 246 14.16 1.31 -8.41
CA LEU A 246 15.60 1.31 -8.13
C LEU A 246 16.08 -0.02 -7.51
N PRO A 247 17.36 -0.39 -7.65
CA PRO A 247 17.93 -1.59 -7.04
C PRO A 247 17.76 -1.61 -5.50
N PRO A 248 17.04 -2.59 -4.91
CA PRO A 248 16.67 -2.53 -3.49
C PRO A 248 17.84 -2.75 -2.53
N LYS A 249 18.95 -3.35 -2.98
CA LYS A 249 20.15 -3.60 -2.15
C LYS A 249 20.99 -2.35 -1.85
N SER A 250 20.83 -1.27 -2.62
CA SER A 250 21.65 -0.05 -2.52
C SER A 250 20.83 1.24 -2.42
N THR A 251 19.51 1.11 -2.29
CA THR A 251 18.54 2.21 -2.18
C THR A 251 18.06 2.35 -0.75
N PHE A 252 18.34 3.48 -0.12
CA PHE A 252 17.95 3.76 1.27
C PHE A 252 16.81 4.76 1.30
N ALA A 253 15.60 4.28 1.61
CA ALA A 253 14.44 5.12 1.88
C ALA A 253 14.55 5.75 3.27
N THR A 254 14.58 7.09 3.34
CA THR A 254 14.57 7.83 4.59
C THR A 254 13.59 8.99 4.59
N ALA A 255 13.26 9.50 5.78
CA ALA A 255 12.50 10.74 5.95
C ALA A 255 12.95 11.49 7.20
N SER A 256 12.54 12.76 7.33
CA SER A 256 12.79 13.58 8.51
C SER A 256 12.14 13.04 9.79
N THR A 257 10.90 12.51 9.71
CA THR A 257 10.15 11.97 10.85
C THR A 257 9.91 10.46 10.76
N GLY A 258 9.74 9.80 11.91
CA GLY A 258 9.43 8.36 11.98
C GLY A 258 8.10 7.99 11.31
N VAL A 259 7.11 8.89 11.34
CA VAL A 259 5.81 8.70 10.68
C VAL A 259 5.97 8.72 9.16
N ALA A 260 6.65 9.73 8.60
CA ALA A 260 6.95 9.79 7.17
C ALA A 260 7.83 8.63 6.71
N ALA A 261 8.80 8.21 7.52
CA ALA A 261 9.63 7.04 7.24
C ALA A 261 8.79 5.75 7.15
N CYS A 262 7.88 5.53 8.11
CA CYS A 262 6.92 4.42 8.07
C CYS A 262 6.02 4.49 6.82
N HIS A 263 5.62 5.68 6.36
CA HIS A 263 4.80 5.83 5.17
C HIS A 263 5.49 5.30 3.90
N ILE A 264 6.80 5.51 3.75
CA ILE A 264 7.58 5.06 2.58
C ILE A 264 8.23 3.67 2.76
N GLY A 265 8.11 3.05 3.95
CA GLY A 265 8.78 1.78 4.28
C GLY A 265 10.29 1.93 4.58
N GLY A 266 10.70 3.13 5.00
CA GLY A 266 12.09 3.50 5.27
C GLY A 266 12.42 3.64 6.76
N THR A 267 13.52 4.32 7.05
CA THR A 267 13.95 4.71 8.42
C THR A 267 14.08 6.23 8.55
N THR A 268 14.35 6.78 9.73
CA THR A 268 14.62 8.23 9.86
C THR A 268 16.02 8.56 9.34
N LEU A 269 16.20 9.77 8.80
CA LEU A 269 17.50 10.24 8.32
C LEU A 269 18.58 10.20 9.43
N HIS A 270 18.19 10.50 10.68
CA HIS A 270 19.04 10.37 11.86
C HIS A 270 19.47 8.92 12.14
N ALA A 271 18.54 7.95 12.06
CA ALA A 271 18.83 6.53 12.27
C ALA A 271 19.68 5.92 11.14
N PHE A 272 19.50 6.38 9.89
CA PHE A 272 20.39 6.04 8.77
C PHE A 272 21.82 6.57 9.00
N ALA A 273 21.94 7.86 9.31
CA ALA A 273 23.24 8.53 9.43
C ALA A 273 24.07 8.04 10.63
N GLY A 274 23.42 7.70 11.74
CA GLY A 274 24.05 7.16 12.96
C GLY A 274 24.80 8.19 13.83
N ILE A 275 24.81 9.46 13.45
CA ILE A 275 25.57 10.55 14.10
C ILE A 275 24.88 11.17 15.34
N GLY A 276 24.00 10.42 15.99
CA GLY A 276 23.19 10.90 17.11
C GLY A 276 22.30 12.09 16.71
N SER A 277 22.37 13.18 17.49
CA SER A 277 21.62 14.42 17.27
C SER A 277 22.26 15.39 16.26
N GLY A 278 23.45 15.08 15.71
CA GLY A 278 24.19 15.98 14.82
C GLY A 278 24.70 17.28 15.47
N LYS A 279 24.52 17.47 16.79
CA LYS A 279 25.03 18.63 17.55
C LYS A 279 26.52 18.52 17.91
N ALA A 280 27.10 17.33 17.83
CA ALA A 280 28.51 17.05 18.10
C ALA A 280 29.45 17.73 17.08
N SER A 281 30.76 17.68 17.33
CA SER A 281 31.75 18.15 16.34
C SER A 281 31.71 17.27 15.08
N LEU A 282 32.19 17.80 13.95
CA LEU A 282 32.24 17.05 12.69
C LEU A 282 33.08 15.76 12.83
N GLU A 283 34.19 15.84 13.55
CA GLU A 283 35.08 14.70 13.83
C GLU A 283 34.36 13.60 14.62
N GLN A 284 33.65 13.96 15.69
CA GLN A 284 32.83 13.04 16.48
C GLN A 284 31.71 12.43 15.62
N CYS A 285 31.04 13.22 14.77
CA CYS A 285 30.06 12.68 13.82
C CYS A 285 30.68 11.71 12.82
N ILE A 286 31.89 11.96 12.32
CA ILE A 286 32.62 11.05 11.43
C ILE A 286 33.01 9.75 12.17
N GLU A 287 33.45 9.84 13.43
CA GLU A 287 33.76 8.66 14.26
C GLU A 287 32.52 7.78 14.50
N LEU A 288 31.40 8.39 14.89
CA LEU A 288 30.10 7.71 15.04
C LEU A 288 29.68 7.01 13.73
N ALA A 289 29.89 7.66 12.59
CA ALA A 289 29.56 7.12 11.27
C ALA A 289 30.54 6.04 10.77
N LYS A 290 31.78 6.01 11.28
CA LYS A 290 32.78 4.97 10.98
C LYS A 290 32.54 3.64 11.70
N ARG A 291 31.65 3.59 12.71
CA ARG A 291 31.28 2.35 13.44
C ARG A 291 30.75 1.27 12.48
N PRO A 292 31.09 -0.03 12.64
CA PRO A 292 30.96 -1.05 11.58
C PRO A 292 29.63 -1.08 10.82
N GLY A 293 28.50 -1.23 11.52
CA GLY A 293 27.17 -1.29 10.87
C GLY A 293 26.71 0.04 10.26
N VAL A 294 27.13 1.18 10.82
CA VAL A 294 26.80 2.52 10.28
C VAL A 294 27.65 2.81 9.05
N ARG A 295 28.95 2.48 9.10
CA ARG A 295 29.86 2.56 7.95
C ARG A 295 29.35 1.71 6.79
N GLN A 296 28.84 0.51 7.06
CA GLN A 296 28.25 -0.35 6.03
C GLN A 296 27.02 0.29 5.36
N HIS A 297 26.16 1.01 6.10
CA HIS A 297 25.07 1.79 5.48
C HIS A 297 25.64 2.88 4.54
N TRP A 298 26.61 3.66 5.01
CA TRP A 298 27.22 4.74 4.22
C TRP A 298 27.97 4.25 2.98
N THR A 299 28.66 3.10 3.02
CA THR A 299 29.39 2.57 1.86
C THR A 299 28.49 1.81 0.88
N SER A 300 27.47 1.07 1.36
CA SER A 300 26.54 0.33 0.48
C SER A 300 25.47 1.22 -0.17
N CYS A 301 25.18 2.39 0.40
CA CYS A 301 24.28 3.36 -0.21
C CYS A 301 24.79 3.84 -1.57
N ARG A 302 23.95 3.70 -2.61
CA ARG A 302 24.13 4.37 -3.91
C ARG A 302 23.05 5.40 -4.16
N HIS A 303 21.83 5.17 -3.67
CA HIS A 303 20.70 6.09 -3.79
C HIS A 303 20.14 6.37 -2.40
N LEU A 304 20.17 7.63 -1.97
CA LEU A 304 19.57 8.09 -0.71
C LEU A 304 18.31 8.89 -1.03
N ILE A 305 17.18 8.37 -0.57
CA ILE A 305 15.87 9.00 -0.69
C ILE A 305 15.55 9.71 0.62
N ILE A 306 15.09 10.96 0.56
CA ILE A 306 14.67 11.74 1.74
C ILE A 306 13.31 12.38 1.49
N ASP A 307 12.27 11.92 2.21
CA ASP A 307 10.95 12.58 2.24
C ASP A 307 10.83 13.60 3.38
N GLU A 308 9.92 14.57 3.19
CA GLU A 308 9.64 15.68 4.12
C GLU A 308 10.90 16.47 4.54
N ILE A 309 11.74 16.85 3.57
CA ILE A 309 13.00 17.61 3.77
C ILE A 309 12.80 18.99 4.44
N SER A 310 11.57 19.52 4.52
CA SER A 310 11.30 20.84 5.11
C SER A 310 11.67 20.94 6.58
N MET A 311 11.60 19.81 7.31
CA MET A 311 11.97 19.70 8.72
C MET A 311 13.48 19.48 8.95
N VAL A 312 14.31 19.44 7.90
CA VAL A 312 15.75 19.22 8.02
C VAL A 312 16.50 20.55 8.08
N GLU A 313 17.33 20.72 9.11
CA GLU A 313 18.17 21.91 9.29
C GLU A 313 19.31 21.96 8.28
N GLY A 314 19.64 23.15 7.79
CA GLY A 314 20.71 23.36 6.82
C GLY A 314 22.10 23.01 7.37
N GLU A 315 22.35 23.26 8.66
CA GLU A 315 23.61 22.85 9.30
C GLU A 315 23.73 21.32 9.41
N PHE A 316 22.63 20.63 9.74
CA PHE A 316 22.60 19.17 9.76
C PHE A 316 22.83 18.59 8.36
N PHE A 317 22.28 19.21 7.31
CA PHE A 317 22.53 18.80 5.92
C PHE A 317 24.01 18.99 5.51
N ASP A 318 24.63 20.14 5.83
CA ASP A 318 26.06 20.38 5.58
C ASP A 318 26.95 19.39 6.38
N LYS A 319 26.58 19.04 7.62
CA LYS A 319 27.27 18.01 8.41
C LYS A 319 27.14 16.61 7.78
N LEU A 320 25.95 16.23 7.31
CA LEU A 320 25.74 14.95 6.61
C LEU A 320 26.56 14.85 5.33
N GLU A 321 26.69 15.93 4.57
CA GLU A 321 27.50 15.98 3.34
C GLU A 321 28.98 15.70 3.62
N ALA A 322 29.54 16.38 4.62
CA ALA A 322 30.93 16.20 5.03
C ALA A 322 31.19 14.80 5.61
N VAL A 323 30.26 14.26 6.42
CA VAL A 323 30.32 12.87 6.91
C VAL A 323 30.27 11.88 5.74
N ALA A 324 29.40 12.08 4.76
CA ALA A 324 29.27 11.19 3.61
C ALA A 324 30.57 11.11 2.80
N ARG A 325 31.23 12.25 2.53
CA ARG A 325 32.55 12.29 1.88
C ARG A 325 33.62 11.58 2.72
N ALA A 326 33.73 11.92 4.01
CA ALA A 326 34.77 11.40 4.90
C ALA A 326 34.65 9.90 5.22
N VAL A 327 33.45 9.33 5.23
CA VAL A 327 33.21 7.89 5.49
C VAL A 327 33.40 7.05 4.22
N ARG A 328 33.20 7.65 3.03
CA ARG A 328 33.29 6.96 1.73
C ARG A 328 34.62 7.16 1.00
N GLY A 329 35.43 8.13 1.39
CA GLY A 329 36.71 8.43 0.73
C GLY A 329 36.53 9.01 -0.67
N LYS A 330 35.55 9.90 -0.85
CA LYS A 330 35.21 10.54 -2.13
C LYS A 330 34.95 12.03 -1.91
N ASP A 331 35.58 12.89 -2.71
CA ASP A 331 35.32 14.34 -2.70
C ASP A 331 34.15 14.80 -3.58
N GLU A 332 33.53 13.86 -4.32
CA GLU A 332 32.23 14.06 -4.96
C GLU A 332 31.18 14.53 -3.94
N PRO A 333 30.26 15.46 -4.28
CA PRO A 333 29.22 15.93 -3.38
C PRO A 333 28.45 14.78 -2.71
N PHE A 334 28.30 14.85 -1.39
CA PHE A 334 27.68 13.81 -0.56
C PHE A 334 28.33 12.42 -0.72
N GLY A 335 29.64 12.39 -1.01
CA GLY A 335 30.42 11.18 -1.23
C GLY A 335 30.03 10.41 -2.51
N GLY A 336 29.42 11.07 -3.50
CA GLY A 336 28.95 10.40 -4.71
C GLY A 336 27.75 9.48 -4.48
N ILE A 337 26.84 9.87 -3.59
CA ILE A 337 25.53 9.23 -3.41
C ILE A 337 24.51 9.96 -4.29
N GLN A 338 23.68 9.21 -5.01
CA GLN A 338 22.56 9.80 -5.74
C GLN A 338 21.48 10.29 -4.75
N LEU A 339 21.26 11.60 -4.70
CA LEU A 339 20.29 12.23 -3.82
C LEU A 339 18.93 12.39 -4.51
N ILE A 340 17.88 11.84 -3.90
CA ILE A 340 16.50 11.88 -4.40
C ILE A 340 15.61 12.43 -3.29
N VAL A 341 15.33 13.72 -3.32
CA VAL A 341 14.80 14.44 -2.15
C VAL A 341 13.48 15.12 -2.47
N CYS A 342 12.52 15.06 -1.56
CA CYS A 342 11.28 15.81 -1.67
C CYS A 342 10.73 16.36 -0.36
N GLY A 343 9.79 17.29 -0.49
CA GLY A 343 9.11 17.98 0.60
C GLY A 343 8.50 19.29 0.09
N ASP A 344 8.11 20.15 1.02
CA ASP A 344 7.52 21.46 0.71
C ASP A 344 7.95 22.46 1.80
N PHE A 345 8.84 23.39 1.46
CA PHE A 345 9.39 24.37 2.42
C PHE A 345 8.35 25.37 2.94
N LEU A 346 7.13 25.39 2.39
CA LEU A 346 5.97 26.16 2.87
C LEU A 346 5.06 25.35 3.81
N GLN A 347 5.50 24.17 4.26
CA GLN A 347 4.82 23.39 5.31
C GLN A 347 5.56 23.54 6.65
N LEU A 348 5.83 22.44 7.37
CA LEU A 348 6.46 22.52 8.70
C LEU A 348 7.97 22.80 8.57
N PRO A 349 8.51 23.82 9.27
CA PRO A 349 9.94 24.15 9.28
C PRO A 349 10.74 23.16 10.15
N PRO A 350 12.09 23.28 10.19
CA PRO A 350 12.92 22.51 11.11
C PRO A 350 12.61 22.80 12.58
N VAL A 351 12.77 21.80 13.45
CA VAL A 351 12.40 21.86 14.87
C VAL A 351 13.63 22.13 15.73
N THR A 352 14.03 23.41 15.81
CA THR A 352 15.11 23.84 16.70
C THR A 352 14.67 23.97 18.15
N GLN A 353 15.64 24.11 19.05
CA GLN A 353 15.43 24.68 20.38
C GLN A 353 15.57 26.22 20.30
N ALA A 354 14.87 26.94 21.17
CA ALA A 354 14.52 28.36 20.99
C ALA A 354 15.68 29.40 21.00
N SER A 355 16.94 28.97 21.06
CA SER A 355 18.12 29.83 21.21
C SER A 355 18.93 30.07 19.91
N SER A 356 18.54 29.51 18.77
CA SER A 356 19.24 29.72 17.48
C SER A 356 18.32 30.09 16.32
N GLN A 357 18.82 30.93 15.41
CA GLN A 357 18.14 31.23 14.15
C GLN A 357 18.08 29.98 13.27
N THR A 358 16.87 29.57 12.91
CA THR A 358 16.63 28.35 12.13
C THR A 358 17.12 28.52 10.69
N LYS A 359 18.05 27.65 10.25
CA LYS A 359 18.48 27.61 8.84
C LYS A 359 17.77 26.46 8.13
N PHE A 360 17.00 26.77 7.09
CA PHE A 360 16.34 25.78 6.26
C PHE A 360 17.34 24.97 5.43
N CYS A 361 16.97 23.74 5.06
CA CYS A 361 17.83 22.85 4.25
C CYS A 361 18.35 23.52 2.95
N PHE A 362 17.51 24.33 2.27
CA PHE A 362 17.91 25.04 1.05
C PHE A 362 18.91 26.19 1.26
N GLN A 363 19.18 26.58 2.51
CA GLN A 363 20.20 27.58 2.89
C GLN A 363 21.56 26.95 3.23
N ALA A 364 21.65 25.61 3.24
CA ALA A 364 22.91 24.89 3.44
C ALA A 364 23.93 25.21 2.32
N LYS A 365 25.21 25.35 2.68
CA LYS A 365 26.29 25.69 1.73
C LYS A 365 26.41 24.64 0.62
N SER A 366 26.12 23.39 0.94
CA SER A 366 26.21 22.25 0.03
C SER A 366 24.98 22.08 -0.85
N TRP A 367 23.81 22.66 -0.51
CA TRP A 367 22.55 22.41 -1.22
C TRP A 367 22.66 22.65 -2.73
N LYS A 368 23.23 23.79 -3.15
CA LYS A 368 23.45 24.13 -4.56
C LYS A 368 24.46 23.24 -5.29
N LYS A 369 25.34 22.52 -4.56
CA LYS A 369 26.30 21.55 -5.12
C LYS A 369 25.72 20.14 -5.19
N CYS A 370 24.80 19.80 -4.28
CA CYS A 370 24.22 18.46 -4.16
C CYS A 370 23.13 18.15 -5.20
N PHE A 371 22.41 19.14 -5.72
CA PHE A 371 21.27 18.92 -6.63
C PHE A 371 21.51 19.47 -8.04
N HIS A 372 21.38 18.61 -9.05
CA HIS A 372 21.52 19.01 -10.46
C HIS A 372 20.24 19.65 -11.01
N LEU A 373 19.08 19.21 -10.50
CA LEU A 373 17.76 19.61 -10.97
C LEU A 373 16.81 19.78 -9.79
N THR A 374 16.09 20.91 -9.79
CA THR A 374 14.90 21.16 -8.97
C THR A 374 13.67 21.07 -9.88
N MET A 375 12.69 20.27 -9.48
CA MET A 375 11.44 20.04 -10.22
C MET A 375 10.24 20.35 -9.33
N GLU A 376 9.11 20.73 -9.92
CA GLU A 376 7.85 20.97 -9.20
C GLU A 376 6.76 20.01 -9.70
N LEU A 377 5.95 19.50 -8.79
CA LEU A 377 4.70 18.79 -9.06
C LEU A 377 3.54 19.76 -8.79
N THR A 378 2.84 20.19 -9.83
CA THR A 378 1.75 21.17 -9.73
C THR A 378 0.37 20.51 -9.59
N GLU A 379 0.20 19.29 -10.11
CA GLU A 379 -1.09 18.60 -10.15
C GLU A 379 -1.51 18.08 -8.75
N VAL A 380 -2.40 18.79 -8.06
CA VAL A 380 -3.00 18.34 -6.79
C VAL A 380 -4.01 17.21 -7.05
N ARG A 381 -3.74 16.01 -6.50
CA ARG A 381 -4.57 14.80 -6.68
C ARG A 381 -5.28 14.31 -5.41
N ARG A 382 -5.02 14.92 -4.24
CA ARG A 382 -5.65 14.55 -2.96
C ARG A 382 -7.07 15.12 -2.82
N GLN A 383 -7.30 16.33 -3.30
CA GLN A 383 -8.58 17.02 -3.28
C GLN A 383 -9.21 17.03 -4.68
N THR A 384 -10.53 16.95 -4.77
CA THR A 384 -11.29 17.06 -6.04
C THR A 384 -11.93 18.42 -6.25
N ASP A 385 -12.24 19.16 -5.17
CA ASP A 385 -12.82 20.50 -5.26
C ASP A 385 -11.74 21.56 -5.58
N LYS A 386 -11.91 22.22 -6.72
CA LYS A 386 -11.06 23.33 -7.18
C LYS A 386 -11.10 24.54 -6.25
N THR A 387 -12.22 24.77 -5.57
CA THR A 387 -12.41 25.87 -4.62
C THR A 387 -11.49 25.67 -3.42
N PHE A 388 -11.55 24.50 -2.79
CA PHE A 388 -10.70 24.12 -1.67
C PHE A 388 -9.21 24.02 -2.05
N ILE A 389 -8.87 23.55 -3.26
CA ILE A 389 -7.48 23.60 -3.77
C ILE A 389 -6.97 25.05 -3.83
N SER A 390 -7.77 25.97 -4.37
CA SER A 390 -7.42 27.39 -4.48
C SER A 390 -7.27 28.06 -3.11
N LEU A 391 -8.18 27.75 -2.18
CA LEU A 391 -8.14 28.19 -0.79
C LEU A 391 -6.84 27.76 -0.10
N LEU A 392 -6.49 26.47 -0.20
CA LEU A 392 -5.26 25.93 0.39
C LEU A 392 -3.99 26.49 -0.25
N GLN A 393 -3.99 26.77 -1.56
CA GLN A 393 -2.86 27.40 -2.23
C GLN A 393 -2.69 28.87 -1.81
N ALA A 394 -3.78 29.60 -1.56
CA ALA A 394 -3.73 30.96 -1.00
C ALA A 394 -3.14 30.96 0.41
N VAL A 395 -3.59 30.05 1.28
CA VAL A 395 -3.05 29.87 2.64
C VAL A 395 -1.56 29.47 2.61
N ARG A 396 -1.15 28.54 1.73
CA ARG A 396 0.26 28.14 1.53
C ARG A 396 1.17 29.31 1.12
N LEU A 397 0.62 30.35 0.51
CA LEU A 397 1.33 31.57 0.10
C LEU A 397 1.16 32.74 1.09
N GLY A 398 0.49 32.54 2.23
CA GLY A 398 0.19 33.60 3.21
C GLY A 398 -0.84 34.64 2.73
N ARG A 399 -1.58 34.36 1.65
CA ARG A 399 -2.48 35.32 0.98
C ARG A 399 -3.92 35.19 1.49
N CYS A 400 -4.13 35.60 2.74
CA CYS A 400 -5.45 35.62 3.37
C CYS A 400 -6.26 36.85 2.95
N THR A 401 -6.92 36.80 1.80
CA THR A 401 -7.94 37.78 1.38
C THR A 401 -9.24 37.60 2.16
N ASP A 402 -10.12 38.61 2.19
CA ASP A 402 -11.40 38.54 2.91
C ASP A 402 -12.29 37.39 2.44
N THR A 403 -12.22 37.03 1.16
CA THR A 403 -12.91 35.87 0.58
C THR A 403 -12.37 34.55 1.14
N VAL A 404 -11.05 34.41 1.27
CA VAL A 404 -10.38 33.26 1.91
C VAL A 404 -10.74 33.19 3.39
N ALA A 405 -10.67 34.31 4.11
CA ALA A 405 -11.01 34.39 5.53
C ALA A 405 -12.48 34.03 5.78
N ARG A 406 -13.41 34.60 5.01
CA ARG A 406 -14.86 34.30 5.09
C ARG A 406 -15.15 32.83 4.77
N GLN A 407 -14.50 32.23 3.77
CA GLN A 407 -14.68 30.80 3.47
C GLN A 407 -14.19 29.91 4.62
N LEU A 408 -13.09 30.25 5.29
CA LEU A 408 -12.60 29.52 6.47
C LEU A 408 -13.55 29.68 7.66
N LEU A 409 -14.01 30.90 7.97
CA LEU A 409 -14.97 31.17 9.05
C LEU A 409 -16.30 30.41 8.84
N LEU A 410 -16.78 30.31 7.60
CA LEU A 410 -17.96 29.51 7.23
C LEU A 410 -17.80 27.98 7.42
N THR A 411 -16.62 27.49 7.77
CA THR A 411 -16.46 26.09 8.22
C THR A 411 -16.67 25.90 9.71
N GLY A 412 -16.55 26.95 10.53
CA GLY A 412 -16.63 26.85 11.99
C GLY A 412 -18.02 26.43 12.53
N THR A 413 -19.07 26.60 11.74
CA THR A 413 -20.44 26.16 12.06
C THR A 413 -20.77 24.75 11.57
N ARG A 414 -19.86 24.09 10.81
CA ARG A 414 -20.10 22.76 10.24
C ARG A 414 -19.79 21.66 11.24
N ARG A 415 -20.82 20.91 11.66
CA ARG A 415 -20.60 19.62 12.34
C ARG A 415 -20.10 18.60 11.33
N ILE A 416 -18.90 18.05 11.56
CA ILE A 416 -18.24 17.06 10.68
C ILE A 416 -18.38 15.62 11.25
N GLU A 417 -19.09 15.49 12.37
CA GLU A 417 -19.41 14.22 13.03
C GLU A 417 -20.25 13.32 12.09
N ARG A 418 -19.93 12.02 12.03
CA ARG A 418 -20.68 11.02 11.25
C ARG A 418 -20.70 9.69 11.99
N ASP A 419 -21.86 9.05 12.10
CA ASP A 419 -22.02 7.69 12.64
C ASP A 419 -21.42 7.45 14.04
N GLY A 420 -21.36 8.50 14.87
CA GLY A 420 -20.71 8.48 16.19
C GLY A 420 -19.18 8.59 16.16
N ILE A 421 -18.58 8.80 14.98
CA ILE A 421 -17.17 9.15 14.80
C ILE A 421 -17.03 10.67 14.84
N LEU A 422 -16.24 11.15 15.80
CA LEU A 422 -15.98 12.57 16.03
C LEU A 422 -14.82 13.07 15.15
N ALA A 423 -14.79 14.38 14.89
CA ALA A 423 -13.63 15.01 14.26
C ALA A 423 -12.40 14.91 15.16
N THR A 424 -11.23 14.66 14.57
CA THR A 424 -9.96 14.72 15.33
C THR A 424 -9.42 16.13 15.35
N ARG A 425 -9.24 16.67 16.56
CA ARG A 425 -8.66 17.99 16.79
C ARG A 425 -7.16 17.98 16.52
N LEU A 426 -6.71 18.89 15.66
CA LEU A 426 -5.30 19.16 15.40
C LEU A 426 -4.78 20.16 16.45
N CYS A 427 -3.79 19.76 17.24
CA CYS A 427 -3.13 20.62 18.23
C CYS A 427 -1.67 20.88 17.83
N THR A 428 -1.09 21.97 18.35
CA THR A 428 0.34 22.28 18.17
C THR A 428 1.22 21.41 19.05
N HIS A 429 0.96 21.40 20.36
CA HIS A 429 1.78 20.68 21.35
C HIS A 429 1.37 19.20 21.46
N LYS A 430 2.29 18.37 21.94
CA LYS A 430 2.05 16.94 22.22
C LYS A 430 1.21 16.76 23.49
N ASP A 431 1.39 17.64 24.46
CA ASP A 431 0.86 17.47 25.82
C ASP A 431 -0.63 17.82 25.84
N ASP A 432 -1.05 18.83 25.07
CA ASP A 432 -2.46 19.12 24.71
C ASP A 432 -3.17 17.88 24.15
N VAL A 433 -2.48 17.09 23.32
CA VAL A 433 -3.03 15.92 22.62
C VAL A 433 -3.24 14.76 23.58
N GLU A 434 -2.28 14.51 24.46
CA GLU A 434 -2.35 13.41 25.42
C GLU A 434 -3.38 13.74 26.51
N LEU A 435 -3.33 14.94 27.11
CA LEU A 435 -4.36 15.42 28.04
C LEU A 435 -5.78 15.37 27.45
N THR A 436 -5.95 15.77 26.17
CA THR A 436 -7.27 15.71 25.52
C THR A 436 -7.74 14.27 25.28
N ASN A 437 -6.87 13.37 24.84
CA ASN A 437 -7.25 11.97 24.60
C ASN A 437 -7.56 11.25 25.91
N ASP A 438 -6.73 11.45 26.94
CA ASP A 438 -6.85 10.76 28.23
C ASP A 438 -8.09 11.23 28.99
N ARG A 439 -8.35 12.55 29.04
CA ARG A 439 -9.59 13.11 29.60
C ARG A 439 -10.83 12.55 28.91
N ARG A 440 -10.81 12.42 27.57
CA ARG A 440 -11.95 11.87 26.81
C ARG A 440 -12.13 10.36 27.01
N LEU A 441 -11.05 9.60 27.19
CA LEU A 441 -11.12 8.17 27.53
C LEU A 441 -11.64 7.95 28.96
N GLN A 442 -11.21 8.78 29.92
CA GLN A 442 -11.71 8.73 31.30
C GLN A 442 -13.22 9.01 31.34
N GLN A 443 -13.69 10.03 30.61
CA GLN A 443 -15.11 10.42 30.51
C GLN A 443 -16.04 9.36 29.89
N LEU A 444 -15.52 8.36 29.16
CA LEU A 444 -16.37 7.31 28.59
C LEU A 444 -16.84 6.30 29.67
N PRO A 445 -18.12 5.89 29.68
CA PRO A 445 -18.58 4.78 30.51
C PRO A 445 -18.06 3.43 29.98
N GLY A 446 -18.02 2.44 30.86
CA GLY A 446 -17.60 1.06 30.55
C GLY A 446 -16.14 0.74 30.92
N GLU A 447 -15.82 -0.55 30.84
CA GLU A 447 -14.56 -1.15 31.28
C GLU A 447 -13.34 -0.71 30.44
N LEU A 448 -12.20 -0.59 31.12
CA LEU A 448 -10.94 -0.15 30.55
C LEU A 448 -10.10 -1.37 30.11
N HIS A 449 -10.08 -1.65 28.81
CA HIS A 449 -9.25 -2.72 28.25
C HIS A 449 -7.86 -2.18 27.91
N SER A 450 -6.84 -2.75 28.54
CA SER A 450 -5.43 -2.39 28.34
C SER A 450 -4.71 -3.47 27.53
N TYR A 451 -3.92 -3.05 26.54
CA TYR A 451 -3.14 -3.91 25.66
C TYR A 451 -1.67 -3.50 25.70
N GLU A 452 -0.80 -4.41 26.11
CA GLU A 452 0.64 -4.20 26.17
C GLU A 452 1.34 -4.71 24.91
N ALA A 453 2.36 -3.99 24.48
CA ALA A 453 3.16 -4.32 23.31
C ALA A 453 4.17 -5.43 23.63
N LEU A 454 4.27 -6.41 22.73
CA LEU A 454 5.36 -7.38 22.74
C LEU A 454 6.52 -6.79 21.92
N ASP A 455 7.52 -6.24 22.63
CA ASP A 455 8.75 -5.72 22.04
C ASP A 455 9.86 -6.78 22.00
N SER A 456 10.72 -6.74 20.98
CA SER A 456 11.83 -7.69 20.82
C SER A 456 12.97 -7.51 21.82
N ASP A 457 13.08 -6.33 22.43
CA ASP A 457 14.13 -5.96 23.40
C ASP A 457 13.53 -4.98 24.42
N PRO A 458 13.30 -5.42 25.68
CA PRO A 458 12.77 -4.58 26.75
C PRO A 458 13.70 -3.42 27.17
N MET A 459 15.00 -3.49 26.91
CA MET A 459 15.93 -2.40 27.27
C MET A 459 15.84 -1.23 26.28
N LEU A 460 15.47 -1.49 25.03
CA LEU A 460 15.42 -0.48 23.95
C LEU A 460 14.04 0.15 23.73
N ILE A 461 13.08 -0.06 24.64
CA ILE A 461 11.72 0.51 24.63
C ILE A 461 11.69 2.02 24.32
N LYS A 462 12.61 2.82 24.87
CA LYS A 462 12.68 4.28 24.61
C LYS A 462 12.93 4.58 23.12
N THR A 463 13.81 3.83 22.47
CA THR A 463 14.12 3.94 21.04
C THR A 463 12.94 3.47 20.18
N ILE A 464 12.29 2.37 20.58
CA ILE A 464 11.10 1.85 19.90
C ILE A 464 9.94 2.86 19.98
N ASN A 465 9.67 3.44 21.16
CA ASN A 465 8.65 4.47 21.37
C ASN A 465 8.87 5.74 20.55
N ALA A 466 10.12 6.09 20.23
CA ALA A 466 10.45 7.26 19.40
C ALA A 466 10.21 7.02 17.90
N GLN A 467 10.39 5.79 17.41
CA GLN A 467 10.24 5.43 15.99
C GLN A 467 8.85 4.88 15.64
N CYS A 468 8.18 4.21 16.57
CA CYS A 468 6.91 3.54 16.35
C CYS A 468 5.73 4.52 16.34
N PRO A 469 4.72 4.36 15.45
CA PRO A 469 3.50 5.16 15.49
C PRO A 469 2.57 4.81 16.67
N VAL A 470 2.74 3.63 17.30
CA VAL A 470 1.89 3.15 18.41
C VAL A 470 2.65 3.06 19.74
N ASN A 471 1.95 3.41 20.82
CA ASN A 471 2.47 3.40 22.18
C ASN A 471 2.75 1.97 22.67
N GLN A 472 3.57 1.84 23.72
CA GLN A 472 3.83 0.54 24.37
C GLN A 472 2.56 -0.03 25.00
N GLN A 473 1.84 0.77 25.81
CA GLN A 473 0.52 0.43 26.32
C GLN A 473 -0.54 1.19 25.54
N ILE A 474 -1.64 0.52 25.18
CA ILE A 474 -2.83 1.12 24.57
C ILE A 474 -4.01 0.81 25.48
N GLN A 475 -4.74 1.84 25.89
CA GLN A 475 -5.96 1.72 26.68
C GLN A 475 -7.18 2.08 25.82
N LEU A 476 -8.24 1.27 25.87
CA LEU A 476 -9.48 1.46 25.11
C LEU A 476 -10.71 1.21 25.97
N LYS A 477 -11.80 1.90 25.63
CA LYS A 477 -13.16 1.65 26.13
C LYS A 477 -14.11 1.54 24.94
N LYS A 478 -15.31 1.00 25.17
CA LYS A 478 -16.42 1.12 24.20
C LYS A 478 -16.75 2.60 23.96
N GLY A 479 -16.88 3.00 22.69
CA GLY A 479 -17.03 4.40 22.29
C GLY A 479 -15.72 5.18 22.08
N ALA A 480 -14.54 4.57 22.34
CA ALA A 480 -13.26 5.25 22.16
C ALA A 480 -13.01 5.61 20.69
N GLN A 481 -12.60 6.86 20.44
CA GLN A 481 -12.30 7.37 19.10
C GLN A 481 -10.86 7.02 18.73
N VAL A 482 -10.69 6.29 17.63
CA VAL A 482 -9.41 5.71 17.23
C VAL A 482 -9.03 6.02 15.78
N MET A 483 -7.73 5.96 15.52
CA MET A 483 -7.14 6.08 14.18
C MET A 483 -6.31 4.83 13.87
N LEU A 484 -6.47 4.29 12.66
CA LEU A 484 -5.68 3.18 12.15
C LEU A 484 -4.26 3.66 11.77
N THR A 485 -3.23 3.03 12.31
CA THR A 485 -1.80 3.43 12.13
C THR A 485 -1.03 2.62 11.08
N LYS A 486 -1.70 1.72 10.36
CA LYS A 486 -1.10 0.81 9.37
C LYS A 486 -2.11 0.51 8.25
N ASN A 487 -1.66 0.42 7.00
CA ASN A 487 -2.54 -0.03 5.91
C ASN A 487 -2.81 -1.52 6.06
N LEU A 488 -4.09 -1.92 6.14
CA LEU A 488 -4.52 -3.33 6.24
C LEU A 488 -5.16 -3.81 4.93
N ASP A 489 -6.19 -3.11 4.44
CA ASP A 489 -6.85 -3.43 3.18
C ASP A 489 -7.32 -2.14 2.49
N VAL A 490 -6.52 -1.68 1.51
CA VAL A 490 -6.79 -0.47 0.71
C VAL A 490 -8.10 -0.60 -0.08
N SER A 491 -8.50 -1.82 -0.47
CA SER A 491 -9.74 -2.03 -1.23
C SER A 491 -11.01 -1.86 -0.39
N ARG A 492 -10.87 -1.95 0.94
CA ARG A 492 -11.94 -1.75 1.94
C ARG A 492 -11.80 -0.42 2.69
N GLY A 493 -10.91 0.48 2.24
CA GLY A 493 -10.64 1.76 2.89
C GLY A 493 -9.90 1.67 4.23
N LEU A 494 -9.39 0.49 4.62
CA LEU A 494 -8.63 0.29 5.85
C LEU A 494 -7.17 0.72 5.64
N VAL A 495 -6.98 2.04 5.54
CA VAL A 495 -5.70 2.73 5.31
C VAL A 495 -5.18 3.42 6.57
N ASN A 496 -3.88 3.70 6.59
CA ASN A 496 -3.28 4.53 7.63
C ASN A 496 -3.90 5.95 7.62
N GLY A 497 -4.35 6.42 8.78
CA GLY A 497 -5.14 7.64 8.94
C GLY A 497 -6.66 7.40 9.05
N ALA A 498 -7.17 6.20 8.72
CA ALA A 498 -8.60 5.92 8.74
C ALA A 498 -9.20 6.10 10.15
N ARG A 499 -10.27 6.89 10.21
CA ARG A 499 -11.02 7.25 11.42
C ARG A 499 -12.00 6.13 11.82
N GLY A 500 -12.12 5.83 13.10
CA GLY A 500 -13.11 4.87 13.60
C GLY A 500 -13.45 5.02 15.08
N VAL A 501 -14.45 4.25 15.52
CA VAL A 501 -14.92 4.17 16.90
C VAL A 501 -14.97 2.71 17.36
N VAL A 502 -14.52 2.44 18.58
CA VAL A 502 -14.60 1.10 19.20
C VAL A 502 -16.06 0.78 19.53
N THR A 503 -16.69 -0.13 18.78
CA THR A 503 -18.09 -0.52 19.00
C THR A 503 -18.25 -1.58 20.10
N GLY A 504 -17.18 -2.31 20.42
CA GLY A 504 -17.14 -3.35 21.44
C GLY A 504 -15.84 -4.14 21.38
N PHE A 505 -15.82 -5.31 22.02
CA PHE A 505 -14.67 -6.21 22.07
C PHE A 505 -15.13 -7.64 21.75
N GLU A 506 -14.27 -8.46 21.14
CA GLU A 506 -14.59 -9.88 20.86
C GLU A 506 -14.77 -10.66 22.16
N GLY A 507 -15.87 -11.41 22.29
CA GLY A 507 -16.12 -12.27 23.44
C GLY A 507 -15.24 -13.52 23.41
N GLY A 508 -14.07 -13.47 24.05
CA GLY A 508 -13.23 -14.65 24.27
C GLY A 508 -11.73 -14.35 24.36
N GLY A 509 -11.14 -14.64 25.52
CA GLY A 509 -9.69 -14.76 25.74
C GLY A 509 -8.89 -13.45 25.63
N LYS A 510 -8.73 -12.93 24.41
CA LYS A 510 -7.89 -11.75 24.10
C LYS A 510 -8.68 -10.44 23.95
N ASN A 511 -10.01 -10.49 24.04
CA ASN A 511 -10.92 -9.33 24.05
C ASN A 511 -10.52 -8.26 23.01
N LEU A 512 -10.36 -8.66 21.75
CA LEU A 512 -9.83 -7.76 20.70
C LEU A 512 -10.84 -6.66 20.36
N PRO A 513 -10.41 -5.40 20.17
CA PRO A 513 -11.33 -4.29 19.92
C PRO A 513 -11.94 -4.38 18.53
N ILE A 514 -13.27 -4.33 18.48
CA ILE A 514 -14.07 -4.25 17.27
C ILE A 514 -14.26 -2.77 16.95
N VAL A 515 -13.74 -2.33 15.80
CA VAL A 515 -13.75 -0.92 15.39
C VAL A 515 -14.61 -0.75 14.14
N ARG A 516 -15.54 0.21 14.19
CA ARG A 516 -16.26 0.71 13.02
C ARG A 516 -15.52 1.92 12.45
N PHE A 517 -15.17 1.85 11.17
CA PHE A 517 -14.47 2.91 10.45
C PHE A 517 -15.43 3.79 9.64
N LEU A 518 -14.98 5.01 9.29
CA LEU A 518 -15.72 5.99 8.50
C LEU A 518 -16.08 5.51 7.08
N CYS A 519 -15.41 4.46 6.58
CA CYS A 519 -15.78 3.76 5.34
C CYS A 519 -16.93 2.75 5.52
N GLY A 520 -17.62 2.74 6.67
CA GLY A 520 -18.70 1.80 7.01
C GLY A 520 -18.23 0.40 7.45
N VAL A 521 -16.98 0.05 7.17
CA VAL A 521 -16.40 -1.25 7.55
C VAL A 521 -16.27 -1.37 9.06
N THR A 522 -16.75 -2.48 9.63
CA THR A 522 -16.51 -2.86 11.02
C THR A 522 -15.64 -4.11 11.06
N GLU A 523 -14.56 -4.13 11.85
CA GLU A 523 -13.61 -5.24 11.94
C GLU A 523 -12.96 -5.37 13.32
N ALA A 524 -12.63 -6.61 13.73
CA ALA A 524 -11.87 -6.90 14.94
C ALA A 524 -10.36 -6.70 14.69
N MET A 525 -9.77 -5.75 15.40
CA MET A 525 -8.40 -5.31 15.15
C MET A 525 -7.39 -6.24 15.83
N LYS A 526 -6.52 -6.86 15.03
CA LYS A 526 -5.53 -7.85 15.48
C LYS A 526 -4.16 -7.19 15.74
N PRO A 527 -3.34 -7.69 16.69
CA PRO A 527 -2.00 -7.16 16.93
C PRO A 527 -1.08 -7.34 15.73
N GLU A 528 -0.65 -6.22 15.17
CA GLU A 528 0.23 -6.12 14.02
C GLU A 528 1.69 -5.97 14.44
N ARG A 529 2.63 -6.35 13.56
CA ARG A 529 4.07 -6.15 13.80
C ARG A 529 4.64 -5.00 12.98
N TRP A 530 5.45 -4.16 13.61
CA TRP A 530 6.37 -3.22 12.96
C TRP A 530 7.81 -3.70 13.21
N VAL A 531 8.68 -3.45 12.23
CA VAL A 531 10.11 -3.75 12.32
C VAL A 531 10.88 -2.48 11.97
N PHE A 532 11.85 -2.13 12.80
CA PHE A 532 12.63 -0.90 12.75
C PHE A 532 14.13 -1.25 12.67
N LYS A 533 14.92 -0.38 12.04
CA LYS A 533 16.39 -0.46 12.10
C LYS A 533 16.89 0.44 13.22
N GLY A 534 17.32 -0.17 14.32
CA GLY A 534 18.02 0.49 15.40
C GLY A 534 19.46 0.89 15.00
N HIS A 535 20.13 1.59 15.90
CA HIS A 535 21.54 1.95 15.72
C HIS A 535 22.42 0.69 15.60
N GLY A 536 23.48 0.77 14.80
CA GLY A 536 24.37 -0.36 14.53
C GLY A 536 23.81 -1.44 13.59
N GLY A 537 22.56 -1.32 13.12
CA GLY A 537 21.94 -2.28 12.19
C GLY A 537 21.08 -3.37 12.86
N ILE A 538 20.90 -3.31 14.19
CA ILE A 538 20.01 -4.19 14.95
C ILE A 538 18.57 -4.00 14.46
N TYR A 539 17.85 -5.10 14.21
CA TYR A 539 16.42 -5.06 13.91
C TYR A 539 15.61 -5.13 15.20
N LEU A 540 14.88 -4.06 15.51
CA LEU A 540 13.95 -4.01 16.64
C LEU A 540 12.54 -4.26 16.10
N SER A 541 11.67 -4.94 16.85
CA SER A 541 10.27 -5.10 16.47
C SER A 541 9.32 -4.90 17.63
N ARG A 542 8.18 -4.26 17.34
CA ARG A 542 7.02 -4.15 18.23
C ARG A 542 5.85 -4.92 17.64
N GLN A 543 5.17 -5.75 18.43
CA GLN A 543 3.84 -6.26 18.10
C GLN A 543 2.79 -5.65 19.04
N GLN A 544 1.80 -4.97 18.48
CA GLN A 544 0.78 -4.20 19.19
C GLN A 544 -0.43 -3.95 18.25
N LEU A 545 -1.60 -3.57 18.78
CA LEU A 545 -2.75 -3.17 17.96
C LEU A 545 -2.38 -1.97 17.05
N PRO A 546 -2.79 -1.96 15.76
CA PRO A 546 -2.55 -0.86 14.82
C PRO A 546 -3.53 0.30 15.03
N LEU A 547 -3.75 0.67 16.29
CA LEU A 547 -4.68 1.71 16.71
C LEU A 547 -3.95 2.78 17.52
N LYS A 548 -4.50 3.99 17.52
CA LYS A 548 -4.16 5.03 18.49
C LYS A 548 -5.44 5.81 18.87
N LEU A 549 -5.54 6.24 20.13
CA LEU A 549 -6.52 7.25 20.56
C LEU A 549 -6.41 8.50 19.69
N ALA A 550 -7.56 9.03 19.28
CA ALA A 550 -7.61 10.05 18.25
C ALA A 550 -8.82 10.99 18.37
N TRP A 551 -9.13 11.46 19.59
CA TRP A 551 -9.85 12.72 19.78
C TRP A 551 -8.97 13.91 19.39
N ALA A 552 -7.67 13.82 19.68
CA ALA A 552 -6.67 14.79 19.26
C ALA A 552 -5.45 14.13 18.61
N ILE A 553 -4.76 14.86 17.74
CA ILE A 553 -3.43 14.51 17.19
C ILE A 553 -2.61 15.80 17.01
N SER A 554 -1.28 15.73 17.11
CA SER A 554 -0.44 16.90 16.86
C SER A 554 -0.24 17.13 15.37
N ILE A 555 -0.18 18.39 14.95
CA ILE A 555 0.02 18.77 13.54
C ILE A 555 1.26 18.07 12.96
N HIS A 556 2.37 18.02 13.71
CA HIS A 556 3.59 17.30 13.32
C HIS A 556 3.39 15.79 13.06
N LYS A 557 2.48 15.11 13.77
CA LYS A 557 2.15 13.68 13.50
C LYS A 557 1.08 13.50 12.42
N SER A 558 0.48 14.58 11.91
CA SER A 558 -0.43 14.57 10.77
C SER A 558 0.25 14.81 9.41
N GLN A 559 1.51 15.26 9.39
CA GLN A 559 2.28 15.49 8.15
C GLN A 559 2.41 14.20 7.31
N GLY A 560 2.37 14.34 5.98
CA GLY A 560 2.35 13.22 5.03
C GLY A 560 1.04 12.42 4.99
N SER A 561 0.27 12.35 6.08
CA SER A 561 -1.02 11.66 6.16
C SER A 561 -2.12 12.35 5.34
N SER A 562 -3.21 11.62 5.11
CA SER A 562 -4.49 12.19 4.66
C SER A 562 -5.53 11.86 5.73
N LEU A 563 -6.39 12.81 6.08
CA LEU A 563 -7.35 12.71 7.19
C LEU A 563 -8.71 13.22 6.72
N ASP A 564 -9.75 12.42 6.89
CA ASP A 564 -11.08 12.67 6.30
C ASP A 564 -12.01 13.51 7.20
N CYS A 565 -11.71 13.60 8.50
CA CYS A 565 -12.52 14.32 9.48
C CYS A 565 -11.63 14.95 10.58
N VAL A 566 -11.41 16.26 10.49
CA VAL A 566 -10.51 17.04 11.36
C VAL A 566 -11.14 18.35 11.82
N GLU A 567 -10.77 18.78 13.03
CA GLU A 567 -11.07 20.09 13.63
C GLU A 567 -9.74 20.81 13.88
N ILE A 568 -9.67 22.13 13.76
CA ILE A 568 -8.50 22.91 14.18
C ILE A 568 -8.95 24.28 14.70
N SER A 569 -8.38 24.72 15.84
CA SER A 569 -8.56 26.09 16.32
C SER A 569 -7.41 26.95 15.84
N LEU A 570 -7.71 27.94 14.99
CA LEU A 570 -6.74 28.92 14.46
C LEU A 570 -6.73 30.23 15.27
N SER A 571 -7.22 30.20 16.51
CA SER A 571 -7.36 31.36 17.41
C SER A 571 -6.06 31.84 18.07
N ARG A 572 -4.90 31.30 17.66
CA ARG A 572 -3.57 31.63 18.19
C ARG A 572 -2.60 31.75 17.01
N VAL A 573 -1.58 32.59 17.17
CA VAL A 573 -0.47 32.67 16.21
C VAL A 573 0.25 31.31 16.17
N LEU A 574 0.23 30.67 15.00
CA LEU A 574 1.02 29.47 14.73
C LEU A 574 2.46 29.85 14.35
N SER A 575 3.35 28.86 14.32
CA SER A 575 4.79 29.05 14.00
C SER A 575 5.01 29.90 12.74
N VAL A 576 5.61 31.08 12.89
CA VAL A 576 5.78 32.05 11.80
C VAL A 576 6.94 31.64 10.90
N VAL A 577 6.62 31.28 9.64
CA VAL A 577 7.61 30.91 8.61
C VAL A 577 8.04 32.18 7.86
N SER A 578 8.88 32.99 8.49
CA SER A 578 9.44 34.23 7.89
C SER A 578 10.54 33.91 6.88
N LEU A 579 10.16 33.73 5.61
CA LEU A 579 11.09 33.54 4.48
C LEU A 579 11.75 34.86 4.02
N CYS A 580 12.43 35.55 4.93
CA CYS A 580 13.27 36.72 4.62
C CYS A 580 14.59 36.28 3.97
N GLY A 581 14.53 35.90 2.68
CA GLY A 581 15.69 35.51 1.89
C GLY A 581 15.36 35.19 0.42
N PRO A 582 16.35 35.17 -0.49
CA PRO A 582 16.11 35.18 -1.93
C PRO A 582 15.69 33.81 -2.51
N PHE A 583 14.48 33.35 -2.19
CA PHE A 583 13.86 32.17 -2.79
C PHE A 583 13.60 32.34 -4.30
N GLN A 584 13.53 33.60 -4.77
CA GLN A 584 13.44 33.97 -6.19
C GLN A 584 14.71 33.63 -7.01
N GLY A 585 15.83 33.31 -6.37
CA GLY A 585 17.13 33.09 -7.03
C GLY A 585 17.33 31.72 -7.72
N GLN A 586 16.38 30.78 -7.60
CA GLN A 586 16.48 29.48 -8.28
C GLN A 586 15.81 29.54 -9.67
N LYS A 587 16.59 29.29 -10.73
CA LYS A 587 16.05 29.12 -12.10
C LYS A 587 15.31 27.77 -12.21
N PHE A 588 14.05 27.74 -11.80
CA PHE A 588 13.13 26.64 -12.08
C PHE A 588 13.03 26.44 -13.59
N ARG A 589 13.62 25.35 -14.11
CA ARG A 589 13.48 24.96 -15.51
C ARG A 589 12.06 24.44 -15.73
N ARG A 590 11.15 25.34 -16.14
CA ARG A 590 9.87 24.96 -16.73
C ARG A 590 10.12 24.01 -17.90
N PRO A 591 9.27 22.99 -18.13
CA PRO A 591 9.34 22.20 -19.36
C PRO A 591 8.95 23.09 -20.53
N SER A 592 9.93 23.58 -21.27
CA SER A 592 9.70 24.16 -22.60
C SER A 592 9.24 23.04 -23.53
N CYS A 593 8.09 23.21 -24.17
CA CYS A 593 7.60 22.33 -25.22
C CYS A 593 8.51 22.42 -26.45
N TYR A 594 9.59 21.65 -26.47
CA TYR A 594 10.25 21.29 -27.73
C TYR A 594 9.30 20.33 -28.47
N GLY A 595 8.84 20.74 -29.64
CA GLY A 595 7.94 19.96 -30.49
C GLY A 595 8.70 19.00 -31.39
N LEU A 596 7.98 17.97 -31.84
CA LEU A 596 8.39 16.88 -32.73
C LEU A 596 9.45 15.93 -32.12
#